data_AF-A0A6V7KQ13-F1
#
_entry.id   AF-A0A6V7KQ13-F1
#
_cell.length_a   1.000
_cell.length_b   1.000
_cell.length_c   1.000
_cell.angle_alpha   90.00
_cell.angle_beta   90.00
_cell.angle_gamma   90.00
#
_symmetry.space_group_name_H-M   'P 1'
#
loop_
_entity.id
_entity.type
_entity.pdbx_description
1 polymer ?
#
loop_
_entity_poly.entity_id
_entity_poly.type
_entity_poly.pdbx_seq_one_letter_code
_entity_poly.pdbx_strand_id
1 'polypeptide(L)' 'IRVSFTGQKAEMREMNQLSGGQKSLVALALIFAIQKCDPAPFYLFDEIDQALDAQHRKAVADMIHELSGEAQFITTTF' A
#
# COMPACT_ATOMS: atom_id res chain seq x y z
N ILE A 1 -13.84 9.73 2.92
CA ILE A 1 -12.98 8.83 3.73
C ILE A 1 -11.97 9.73 4.39
N ARG A 2 -11.89 9.69 5.73
CA ARG A 2 -10.94 10.49 6.50
C ARG A 2 -9.78 9.62 6.96
N VAL A 3 -8.57 10.13 6.81
CA VAL A 3 -7.33 9.41 7.13
C VAL A 3 -6.44 10.29 8.00
N SER A 4 -5.69 9.66 8.90
CA SER A 4 -4.67 10.30 9.71
C SER A 4 -3.35 9.52 9.59
N PHE A 5 -2.24 10.22 9.35
CA PHE A 5 -0.90 9.64 9.21
C PHE A 5 0.02 9.91 10.40
N THR A 6 -0.32 10.90 11.24
CA THR A 6 0.39 11.20 12.48
C THR A 6 -0.42 10.60 13.65
N GLY A 7 0.24 10.22 14.75
CA GLY A 7 -0.41 9.51 15.88
C GLY A 7 -1.52 10.31 16.58
N GLN A 8 -2.07 9.73 17.67
CA GLN A 8 -3.34 10.00 18.39
C GLN A 8 -3.89 11.46 18.55
N LYS A 9 -3.17 12.52 18.19
CA LYS A 9 -3.64 13.93 18.14
C LYS A 9 -3.58 14.54 16.74
N ALA A 10 -3.70 13.72 15.72
CA ALA A 10 -3.52 14.15 14.35
C ALA A 10 -4.80 14.61 13.68
N GLU A 11 -4.62 15.64 12.84
CA GLU A 11 -5.66 16.22 12.01
C GLU A 11 -6.19 15.17 11.02
N MET A 12 -7.49 14.89 11.11
CA MET A 12 -8.17 14.04 10.14
C MET A 12 -8.29 14.76 8.81
N ARG A 13 -7.77 14.15 7.75
CA ARG A 13 -7.79 14.71 6.39
C ARG A 13 -8.70 13.92 5.48
N GLU A 14 -9.46 14.62 4.64
CA GLU A 14 -10.20 14.02 3.54
C GLU A 14 -9.24 13.54 2.44
N MET A 15 -9.67 12.54 1.67
CA MET A 15 -8.84 11.92 0.62
C MET A 15 -8.26 12.93 -0.38
N ASN A 16 -9.01 13.99 -0.73
CA ASN A 16 -8.56 15.02 -1.66
C ASN A 16 -7.41 15.89 -1.12
N GLN A 17 -7.25 15.98 0.20
CA GLN A 17 -6.20 16.76 0.89
C GLN A 17 -4.86 15.99 1.02
N LEU A 18 -4.84 14.72 0.65
CA LEU A 18 -3.64 13.87 0.73
C LEU A 18 -2.72 14.06 -0.47
N SER A 19 -1.41 13.90 -0.24
CA SER A 19 -0.41 13.85 -1.32
C SER A 19 -0.59 12.60 -2.20
N GLY A 20 0.04 12.57 -3.38
CA GLY A 20 0.02 11.39 -4.26
C GLY A 20 0.49 10.13 -3.54
N GLY A 21 1.65 10.17 -2.89
CA GLY A 21 2.18 9.04 -2.12
C GLY A 21 1.28 8.61 -0.96
N GLN A 22 0.64 9.55 -0.25
CA GLN A 22 -0.32 9.23 0.80
C GLN A 22 -1.56 8.51 0.26
N LYS A 23 -2.09 8.96 -0.88
CA LYS A 23 -3.21 8.28 -1.54
C LYS A 23 -2.82 6.87 -1.98
N SER A 24 -1.63 6.70 -2.55
CA SER A 24 -1.11 5.39 -2.95
C SER A 24 -0.94 4.45 -1.75
N LEU A 25 -0.42 4.94 -0.62
CA LEU A 25 -0.32 4.15 0.60
C LEU A 25 -1.68 3.69 1.14
N VAL A 26 -2.68 4.57 1.13
CA VAL A 26 -4.04 4.22 1.57
C VAL A 26 -4.65 3.16 0.65
N ALA A 27 -4.45 3.30 -0.67
CA ALA A 27 -4.92 2.32 -1.64
C ALA A 27 -4.22 0.97 -1.44
N LEU A 28 -2.90 0.95 -1.29
CA LEU A 28 -2.12 -0.27 -1.03
C LEU A 28 -2.54 -0.93 0.29
N ALA A 29 -2.71 -0.17 1.36
CA ALA A 29 -3.18 -0.69 2.64
C ALA A 29 -4.55 -1.36 2.51
N LEU A 30 -5.46 -0.77 1.73
CA LEU A 30 -6.76 -1.37 1.45
C LEU A 30 -6.64 -2.66 0.62
N ILE A 31 -5.81 -2.66 -0.42
CA ILE A 31 -5.55 -3.86 -1.24
C ILE A 31 -5.03 -4.98 -0.34
N PHE A 32 -3.97 -4.74 0.44
CA PHE A 32 -3.41 -5.74 1.35
C PHE A 32 -4.44 -6.23 2.40
N ALA A 33 -5.32 -5.37 2.90
CA ALA A 33 -6.38 -5.78 3.80
C ALA A 33 -7.39 -6.73 3.14
N ILE A 34 -7.74 -6.49 1.87
CA ILE A 34 -8.60 -7.39 1.09
C ILE A 34 -7.88 -8.73 0.88
N GLN A 35 -6.61 -8.70 0.46
CA GLN A 35 -5.81 -9.91 0.22
C GLN A 35 -5.70 -10.81 1.46
N LYS A 36 -5.56 -10.21 2.66
CA LYS A 36 -5.52 -10.94 3.93
C LYS A 36 -6.87 -11.54 4.34
N CYS A 37 -7.98 -10.97 3.86
CA CYS A 37 -9.32 -11.46 4.17
C CYS A 37 -9.77 -12.55 3.20
N ASP A 38 -9.50 -12.36 1.91
CA ASP A 38 -9.86 -13.27 0.82
C ASP A 38 -8.69 -13.36 -0.18
N PRO A 39 -7.75 -14.30 0.04
CA PRO A 39 -6.54 -14.40 -0.77
C PRO A 39 -6.82 -14.96 -2.16
N ALA A 40 -6.39 -14.24 -3.19
CA ALA A 40 -6.34 -14.69 -4.57
C ALA A 40 -5.08 -15.54 -4.84
N PRO A 41 -5.11 -16.43 -5.86
CA PRO A 41 -3.96 -17.26 -6.21
C PRO A 41 -2.75 -16.48 -6.72
N PHE A 42 -2.96 -15.28 -7.29
CA PHE A 42 -1.89 -14.40 -7.72
C PHE A 42 -2.28 -12.92 -7.72
N TYR A 43 -1.27 -12.06 -7.68
CA TYR A 43 -1.39 -10.60 -7.75
C TYR A 43 -0.38 -10.02 -8.74
N LEU A 44 -0.84 -9.03 -9.52
CA LEU A 44 -0.03 -8.28 -10.48
C LEU A 44 -0.01 -6.80 -10.06
N PHE A 45 1.19 -6.28 -9.84
CA PHE A 45 1.42 -4.87 -9.52
C PHE A 45 2.27 -4.20 -10.58
N ASP A 46 1.84 -3.04 -11.05
CA ASP A 46 2.53 -2.24 -12.05
C ASP A 46 2.80 -0.84 -11.52
N GLU A 47 4.08 -0.49 -11.39
CA GLU A 47 4.57 0.83 -10.97
C GLU A 47 3.98 1.35 -9.65
N ILE A 48 3.59 0.44 -8.76
CA ILE A 48 2.90 0.80 -7.49
C ILE A 48 3.78 1.64 -6.55
N ASP A 49 5.08 1.68 -6.79
CA ASP A 49 6.07 2.42 -6.00
C ASP A 49 6.43 3.79 -6.56
N GLN A 50 5.89 4.17 -7.72
CA GLN A 50 6.21 5.44 -8.39
C GLN A 50 5.95 6.67 -7.51
N ALA A 51 4.90 6.63 -6.71
CA ALA A 51 4.51 7.72 -5.81
C ALA A 51 5.10 7.58 -4.38
N LEU A 52 5.87 6.52 -4.11
CA LEU A 52 6.39 6.21 -2.78
C LEU A 52 7.85 6.67 -2.62
N ASP A 53 8.15 7.23 -1.45
CA ASP A 53 9.53 7.45 -1.01
C ASP A 53 10.24 6.12 -0.67
N ALA A 54 11.55 6.18 -0.43
CA ALA A 54 12.36 5.00 -0.17
C ALA A 54 11.93 4.21 1.07
N GLN A 55 11.44 4.89 2.12
CA GLN A 55 11.01 4.24 3.35
C GLN A 55 9.73 3.44 3.13
N HIS A 56 8.73 4.06 2.50
CA HIS A 56 7.45 3.43 2.21
C HIS A 56 7.58 2.33 1.15
N ARG A 57 8.43 2.54 0.14
CA ARG A 57 8.74 1.51 -0.86
C ARG A 57 9.33 0.26 -0.23
N LYS A 58 10.28 0.43 0.69
CA LYS A 58 10.85 -0.71 1.44
C LYS A 58 9.77 -1.43 2.26
N ALA A 59 8.93 -0.70 2.98
CA ALA A 59 7.85 -1.31 3.76
C ALA A 59 6.86 -2.11 2.89
N VAL A 60 6.51 -1.60 1.71
CA VAL A 60 5.66 -2.32 0.75
C VAL A 60 6.36 -3.56 0.20
N ALA A 61 7.64 -3.46 -0.15
CA ALA A 61 8.43 -4.61 -0.63
C ALA A 61 8.53 -5.71 0.44
N ASP A 62 8.78 -5.34 1.70
CA ASP A 62 8.86 -6.28 2.83
C ASP A 62 7.51 -7.01 3.02
N MET A 63 6.37 -6.31 2.90
CA MET A 63 5.05 -6.93 2.96
C MET A 63 4.76 -7.85 1.78
N ILE A 64 5.12 -7.46 0.56
CA ILE A 64 4.98 -8.32 -0.63
C ILE A 64 5.81 -9.59 -0.44
N HIS A 65 7.03 -9.47 0.08
CA HIS A 65 7.89 -10.62 0.34
C HIS A 65 7.28 -11.58 1.36
N GLU A 66 6.74 -11.06 2.47
CA GLU A 66 6.02 -11.87 3.47
C GLU A 66 4.81 -12.60 2.86
N LEU A 67 3.96 -11.88 2.14
CA LEU A 67 2.74 -12.43 1.53
C LEU A 67 3.03 -13.39 0.37
N SER A 68 4.21 -13.32 -0.24
CA SER A 68 4.61 -14.21 -1.33
C SER A 68 4.72 -15.69 -0.93
N GLY A 69 4.75 -15.99 0.37
CA GLY A 69 4.64 -17.36 0.87
C GLY A 69 3.26 -18.00 0.67
N GLU A 70 2.21 -17.19 0.50
CA GLU A 70 0.81 -17.64 0.42
C GLU A 70 0.18 -17.43 -0.96
N ALA A 71 0.70 -16.50 -1.77
CA ALA A 71 0.21 -16.20 -3.11
C ALA A 71 1.35 -15.81 -4.07
N GLN A 72 1.14 -15.97 -5.37
CA GLN A 72 2.11 -15.54 -6.38
C GLN A 72 2.06 -14.03 -6.57
N PHE A 73 3.20 -13.34 -6.48
CA PHE A 73 3.30 -11.91 -6.80
C PHE A 73 4.14 -11.70 -8.06
N ILE A 74 3.60 -10.90 -8.99
CA ILE A 74 4.31 -10.42 -10.18
C ILE A 74 4.31 -8.90 -10.07
N THR A 75 5.49 -8.27 -10.10
CA THR A 75 5.62 -6.82 -9.95
C THR A 75 6.55 -6.23 -10.99
N THR A 76 6.18 -5.08 -11.54
CA THR A 76 6.99 -4.26 -12.45
C THR A 76 7.25 -2.89 -11.83
N THR A 77 8.47 -2.37 -12.01
CA THR A 77 8.93 -1.07 -11.51
C THR A 77 10.07 -0.56 -12.40
N PHE A 78 10.50 0.70 -12.23
CA PHE A 78 11.61 1.35 -12.95
C PHE A 78 12.95 1.29 -12.20
#